data_AF-A0A353V6B8-F1
#
_entry.id   AF-A0A353V6B8-F1
#
_cell.length_a   1.000
_cell.length_b   1.000
_cell.length_c   1.000
_cell.angle_alpha   90.00
_cell.angle_beta   90.00
_cell.angle_gamma   90.00
#
_symmetry.space_group_name_H-M   'P 1'
#
loop_
_entity.id
_entity.type
_entity.pdbx_description
1 polymer ?
#
loop_
_entity_poly.entity_id
_entity_poly.type
_entity_poly.pdbx_seq_one_letter_code
_entity_poly.pdbx_strand_id
1 'polypeptide(L)'
;MAGPLLLHPREPVSARRLGVALVLLLAAGLAVYGATNAVRVWRMQRAIEALEQDIAALRARQERLTQTVDRLRNDPAYIEKLAREELGMVREGETVLKFPSQPPPTGR
;
A
#
# COMPACT_ATOMS: atom_id res chain seq x y z
N MET A 1 51.49 -26.43 54.17
CA MET A 1 50.53 -27.40 53.62
C MET A 1 49.92 -26.79 52.37
N ALA A 2 50.36 -27.21 51.19
CA ALA A 2 49.83 -26.74 49.90
C ALA A 2 49.52 -27.98 49.05
N GLY A 3 48.24 -28.26 48.83
CA GLY A 3 47.80 -29.37 47.98
C GLY A 3 48.03 -29.04 46.49
N PRO A 4 48.38 -30.02 45.65
CA PRO A 4 48.69 -29.74 44.26
C PRO A 4 47.41 -29.43 43.47
N LEU A 5 47.46 -28.34 42.71
CA LEU A 5 46.49 -28.02 41.66
C LEU A 5 46.52 -29.15 40.62
N LEU A 6 45.48 -29.98 40.57
CA LEU A 6 45.28 -30.95 39.49
C LEU A 6 44.90 -30.20 38.20
N LEU A 7 45.92 -29.96 37.37
CA LEU A 7 45.73 -29.54 35.98
C LEU A 7 44.96 -30.65 35.25
N HIS A 8 43.74 -30.34 34.83
CA HIS A 8 42.93 -31.22 33.99
C HIS A 8 43.59 -31.34 32.60
N PRO A 9 43.82 -32.57 32.08
CA PRO A 9 44.33 -32.76 30.74
C PRO A 9 43.29 -32.30 29.71
N ARG A 10 43.73 -31.50 28.73
CA ARG A 10 42.90 -31.12 27.58
C ARG A 10 43.08 -32.16 26.48
N GLU A 11 42.09 -33.04 26.36
CA GLU A 11 42.01 -34.03 25.28
C GLU A 11 42.03 -33.31 23.90
N PRO A 12 42.92 -33.69 22.98
CA PRO A 12 43.01 -33.04 21.68
C PRO A 12 41.77 -33.33 20.85
N VAL A 13 41.13 -32.28 20.33
CA VAL A 13 39.95 -32.42 19.46
C VAL A 13 40.37 -33.15 18.19
N SER A 14 39.71 -34.27 17.87
CA SER A 14 40.02 -35.04 16.67
C SER A 14 39.72 -34.24 15.39
N ALA A 15 40.61 -34.28 14.41
CA ALA A 15 40.49 -33.52 13.15
C ALA A 15 39.16 -33.73 12.43
N ARG A 16 38.55 -34.92 12.56
CA ARG A 16 37.22 -35.24 12.04
C ARG A 16 36.11 -34.40 12.69
N ARG A 17 36.16 -34.17 14.01
CA ARG A 17 35.18 -33.33 14.72
C ARG A 17 35.31 -31.86 14.28
N LEU A 18 36.53 -31.38 14.07
CA LEU A 18 36.77 -30.04 13.54
C LEU A 18 36.22 -29.88 12.11
N GLY A 19 36.44 -30.88 11.26
CA GLY A 19 35.88 -30.88 9.89
C GLY A 19 34.35 -30.86 9.88
N VAL A 20 33.71 -31.69 10.70
CA VAL A 20 32.24 -31.70 10.83
C VAL A 20 31.72 -30.35 11.36
N ALA A 21 32.37 -29.78 12.38
CA ALA A 21 31.99 -28.48 12.92
C ALA A 21 32.10 -27.37 11.86
N LEU A 22 33.16 -27.38 11.05
CA LEU A 22 33.34 -26.42 9.95
C LEU A 22 32.24 -26.55 8.90
N VAL A 23 31.89 -27.77 8.49
CA VAL A 23 30.81 -28.01 7.52
C VAL A 23 29.46 -27.54 8.07
N LEU A 24 29.16 -27.81 9.34
CA LEU A 24 27.93 -27.36 9.98
C LEU A 24 27.88 -25.83 10.07
N LEU A 25 28.99 -25.18 10.38
CA LEU A 25 29.09 -23.71 10.40
C LEU A 25 28.85 -23.11 9.00
N LEU A 26 29.44 -23.69 7.95
CA LEU A 26 29.22 -23.26 6.57
C LEU A 26 27.75 -23.47 6.15
N ALA A 27 27.17 -24.63 6.46
CA ALA A 27 25.78 -24.92 6.17
C ALA A 27 24.82 -23.96 6.89
N ALA A 28 25.08 -23.66 8.17
CA ALA A 28 24.31 -22.69 8.93
C ALA A 28 24.43 -21.27 8.33
N GLY A 29 25.64 -20.85 7.94
CA GLY A 29 25.87 -19.57 7.28
C GLY A 29 25.10 -19.45 5.96
N LEU A 30 25.15 -20.48 5.12
CA LEU A 30 24.40 -20.53 3.86
C LEU A 30 22.89 -20.56 4.08
N ALA A 31 22.40 -21.27 5.10
CA ALA A 31 20.99 -21.32 5.43
C ALA A 31 20.46 -19.94 5.89
N VAL A 32 21.20 -19.24 6.76
CA VAL A 32 20.83 -17.89 7.21
C VAL A 32 20.86 -16.90 6.03
N TYR A 33 21.90 -16.97 5.21
CA TYR A 33 22.00 -16.14 4.00
C TYR A 33 20.84 -16.40 3.04
N GLY A 34 20.54 -17.67 2.75
CA GLY A 34 19.43 -18.06 1.87
C GLY A 34 18.07 -17.60 2.39
N ALA A 35 17.81 -17.80 3.68
CA ALA A 35 16.54 -17.41 4.30
C ALA A 35 16.31 -15.90 4.27
N THR A 36 17.32 -15.10 4.64
CA THR A 36 17.22 -13.63 4.60
C THR A 36 17.02 -13.10 3.18
N ASN A 37 17.72 -13.68 2.21
CA ASN A 37 17.63 -13.26 0.82
C ASN A 37 16.25 -13.63 0.21
N ALA A 38 15.70 -14.79 0.56
CA ALA A 38 14.35 -15.19 0.15
C ALA A 38 13.26 -14.24 0.67
N VAL A 39 13.33 -13.86 1.96
CA VAL A 39 12.42 -12.87 2.54
C VAL A 39 12.54 -11.52 1.84
N ARG A 40 13.77 -11.09 1.49
CA ARG A 40 13.99 -9.84 0.75
C ARG A 40 13.32 -9.86 -0.61
N VAL A 41 13.51 -10.92 -1.38
CA VAL A 41 12.89 -11.07 -2.70
C VAL A 41 11.37 -11.06 -2.60
N TRP A 42 10.80 -11.79 -1.63
CA TRP A 42 9.35 -11.79 -1.40
C TRP A 42 8.80 -10.40 -1.08
N ARG A 43 9.49 -9.63 -0.22
CA ARG A 43 9.10 -8.23 0.08
C ARG A 43 9.19 -7.33 -1.15
N MET A 44 10.22 -7.49 -1.98
CA MET A 44 10.37 -6.72 -3.21
C MET A 44 9.26 -7.03 -4.22
N GLN A 45 8.89 -8.31 -4.37
CA GLN A 45 7.76 -8.71 -5.21
C GLN A 45 6.44 -8.09 -4.72
N ARG A 46 6.18 -8.14 -3.42
CA ARG A 46 5.02 -7.48 -2.81
C ARG A 46 5.00 -5.97 -3.04
N ALA A 47 6.16 -5.31 -2.94
CA ALA A 47 6.27 -3.89 -3.21
C ALA A 47 5.98 -3.57 -4.69
N ILE A 48 6.47 -4.39 -5.62
CA ILE A 48 6.18 -4.23 -7.06
C ILE A 48 4.67 -4.37 -7.30
N GLU A 49 4.03 -5.43 -6.78
CA GLU A 49 2.58 -5.63 -6.90
C GLU A 49 1.78 -4.41 -6.39
N ALA A 50 2.16 -3.86 -5.24
CA ALA A 50 1.51 -2.68 -4.68
C ALA A 50 1.70 -1.43 -5.57
N LEU A 51 2.92 -1.19 -6.05
CA LEU A 51 3.22 -0.06 -6.95
C LEU A 51 2.46 -0.17 -8.27
N GLU A 52 2.33 -1.38 -8.82
CA GLU A 52 1.55 -1.60 -10.05
C GLU A 52 0.07 -1.28 -9.85
N GLN A 53 -0.50 -1.66 -8.70
CA GLN A 53 -1.88 -1.31 -8.35
C GLN A 53 -2.05 0.20 -8.19
N ASP A 54 -1.11 0.88 -7.54
CA ASP A 54 -1.13 2.33 -7.40
C ASP A 54 -1.05 3.04 -8.75
N ILE A 55 -0.17 2.58 -9.64
CA ILE A 55 -0.07 3.09 -11.01
C ILE A 55 -1.40 2.92 -11.76
N ALA A 56 -2.03 1.76 -11.66
CA ALA A 56 -3.31 1.51 -12.30
C ALA A 56 -4.41 2.45 -11.76
N ALA A 57 -4.48 2.63 -10.43
CA ALA A 57 -5.44 3.52 -9.80
C ALA A 57 -5.22 5.00 -10.20
N LEU A 58 -3.96 5.44 -10.22
CA LEU A 58 -3.60 6.80 -10.62
C LEU A 58 -3.93 7.06 -12.09
N ARG A 59 -3.66 6.11 -12.99
CA ARG A 59 -4.03 6.23 -14.41
C ARG A 59 -5.54 6.34 -14.59
N ALA A 60 -6.32 5.50 -13.92
CA ALA A 60 -7.78 5.60 -13.97
C ALA A 60 -8.30 6.94 -13.44
N ARG A 61 -7.68 7.48 -12.37
CA ARG A 61 -8.02 8.81 -11.85
C ARG A 61 -7.65 9.91 -12.83
N GLN A 62 -6.47 9.85 -13.44
CA GLN A 62 -6.02 10.79 -14.46
C GLN A 62 -6.98 10.81 -15.65
N GLU A 63 -7.42 9.64 -16.13
CA GLU A 63 -8.35 9.54 -17.25
C GLU A 63 -9.69 10.21 -16.92
N ARG A 64 -10.28 9.92 -15.75
CA ARG A 64 -11.53 10.55 -15.30
C ARG A 64 -11.40 12.07 -15.17
N LEU A 65 -10.30 12.55 -14.60
CA LEU A 65 -10.02 13.98 -14.48
C LEU A 65 -9.88 14.64 -15.85
N THR A 66 -9.15 14.01 -16.77
CA THR A 66 -8.98 14.50 -18.14
C THR A 66 -10.33 14.60 -18.86
N GLN A 67 -11.17 13.56 -18.76
CA GLN A 67 -12.52 13.60 -19.33
C GLN A 67 -13.39 14.69 -18.72
N THR A 68 -13.27 14.92 -17.40
CA THR A 68 -14.02 15.99 -16.73
C THR A 68 -13.57 17.36 -17.22
N VAL A 69 -12.25 17.59 -17.31
CA VAL A 69 -11.68 18.83 -17.85
C VAL A 69 -12.13 19.05 -19.31
N ASP A 70 -12.15 18.00 -20.11
CA ASP A 70 -12.61 18.08 -21.51
C ASP A 70 -14.08 18.51 -21.59
N ARG A 71 -14.98 17.87 -20.82
CA ARG A 71 -16.40 18.27 -20.76
C ARG A 71 -16.57 19.70 -20.26
N LEU A 72 -15.82 20.10 -19.23
CA LEU A 72 -15.88 21.48 -18.72
C LEU A 72 -15.40 22.53 -19.73
N ARG A 73 -14.56 22.15 -20.71
CA ARG A 73 -14.07 23.06 -21.75
C ARG A 73 -14.95 23.06 -23.00
N ASN A 74 -15.45 21.89 -23.38
CA ASN A 74 -16.00 21.64 -24.70
C ASN A 74 -17.49 21.29 -24.69
N ASP A 75 -18.11 21.06 -23.52
CA ASP A 75 -19.53 20.70 -23.38
C ASP A 75 -20.30 21.77 -22.58
N PRO A 76 -20.95 22.72 -23.26
CA PRO A 76 -21.76 23.76 -22.62
C PRO A 76 -22.94 23.21 -21.82
N ALA A 77 -23.53 22.08 -22.24
CA ALA A 77 -24.65 21.48 -21.53
C ALA A 77 -24.20 20.88 -20.20
N TYR A 78 -23.00 20.30 -20.16
CA TYR A 78 -22.38 19.84 -18.91
C TYR A 78 -22.12 20.99 -17.93
N ILE A 79 -21.63 22.14 -18.42
CA ILE A 79 -21.43 23.34 -17.60
C ILE A 79 -22.78 23.86 -17.07
N GLU A 80 -23.80 23.97 -17.92
CA GLU A 80 -25.12 24.44 -17.54
C GLU A 80 -25.76 23.53 -16.47
N LYS A 81 -25.64 22.21 -16.64
CA LYS A 81 -26.08 21.23 -15.64
C LYS A 81 -25.41 21.47 -14.30
N LEU A 82 -24.08 21.62 -14.28
CA LEU A 82 -23.32 21.86 -13.05
C LEU A 82 -23.72 23.19 -12.39
N ALA A 83 -23.91 24.24 -13.18
CA ALA A 83 -24.35 25.54 -12.70
C ALA A 83 -25.73 25.48 -12.04
N ARG A 84 -26.68 24.74 -12.63
CA ARG A 84 -28.03 24.57 -12.07
C ARG A 84 -28.06 23.68 -10.83
N GLU A 85 -27.39 22.54 -10.88
CA GLU A 85 -27.46 21.51 -9.84
C GLU A 85 -26.58 21.82 -8.63
N GLU A 86 -25.33 22.21 -8.85
CA GLU A 86 -24.36 22.41 -7.76
C GLU A 86 -24.35 23.86 -7.25
N LEU A 87 -24.61 24.83 -8.14
CA LEU A 87 -24.54 26.26 -7.81
C LEU A 87 -25.91 26.95 -7.72
N GLY A 88 -27.00 26.26 -8.08
CA GLY A 88 -28.35 26.84 -8.09
C GLY A 88 -28.51 28.04 -9.04
N MET A 89 -27.62 28.17 -10.03
CA MET A 89 -27.64 29.27 -10.99
C MET A 89 -28.75 29.06 -12.02
N VAL A 90 -29.35 30.17 -12.45
CA VAL A 90 -30.37 30.23 -13.50
C VAL A 90 -29.97 31.26 -14.53
N ARG A 91 -30.37 31.05 -15.78
CA ARG A 91 -30.04 31.96 -16.87
C ARG A 91 -30.89 33.22 -16.79
N GLU A 92 -30.38 34.34 -17.31
CA GLU A 92 -31.19 35.55 -17.46
C GLU A 92 -32.43 35.25 -18.33
N GLY A 93 -33.60 35.63 -17.84
CA GLY A 93 -34.89 35.37 -18.50
C GLY A 93 -35.62 34.09 -18.07
N GLU A 94 -35.04 33.27 -17.20
CA GLU A 94 -35.72 32.06 -16.67
C GLU A 94 -36.55 32.36 -15.41
N THR A 95 -37.69 31.66 -15.26
CA THR A 95 -38.59 31.81 -14.11
C THR A 95 -38.37 30.71 -13.09
N VAL A 96 -38.05 31.08 -11.84
CA VAL A 96 -37.88 30.13 -10.73
C VAL A 96 -39.23 29.77 -10.13
N LEU A 97 -39.64 28.50 -10.23
CA LEU A 97 -40.85 27.97 -9.59
C LEU A 97 -40.54 27.61 -8.13
N LYS A 98 -41.15 28.32 -7.17
CA LYS A 98 -41.11 27.97 -5.74
C LYS A 98 -42.43 27.31 -5.34
N PHE A 99 -42.38 26.07 -4.89
CA PHE A 99 -43.56 25.39 -4.35
C PHE A 99 -43.77 25.83 -2.89
N PRO A 100 -44.99 26.26 -2.52
CA PRO A 100 -45.28 26.62 -1.14
C PRO A 100 -45.15 25.40 -0.24
N SER A 101 -44.52 25.56 0.92
CA SER A 101 -44.48 24.55 1.97
C SER A 101 -45.92 24.23 2.37
N GLN A 102 -46.38 23.01 2.12
CA GLN A 102 -47.71 22.60 2.53
C GLN A 102 -47.78 22.73 4.06
N PRO A 103 -48.69 23.55 4.63
CA PRO A 103 -48.81 23.65 6.08
C PRO A 103 -49.10 22.25 6.64
N PRO A 104 -48.47 21.88 7.77
CA PRO A 104 -48.61 20.54 8.32
C PRO A 104 -50.10 20.22 8.49
N PRO A 105 -50.54 18.99 8.16
CA PRO A 105 -51.94 18.62 8.26
C PRO A 105 -52.39 18.83 9.70
N THR A 106 -53.21 19.85 9.94
CA THR A 106 -53.89 20.07 11.21
C THR A 106 -54.91 18.94 11.39
N GLY A 107 -54.46 17.87 12.05
CA GLY A 107 -55.31 16.79 12.52
C GLY A 107 -56.33 17.31 13.53
N ARG A 108 -57.59 16.91 13.35
CA ARG A 108 -58.62 16.92 14.38
C ARG A 108 -58.62 15.56 15.08
#